data_AF-W1XPX4-F1
#
_entry.id   AF-W1XPX4-F1
#
_cell.length_a   1.000
_cell.length_b   1.000
_cell.length_c   1.000
_cell.angle_alpha   90.00
_cell.angle_beta   90.00
_cell.angle_gamma   90.00
#
_symmetry.space_group_name_H-M   'P 1'
#
loop_
_entity.id
_entity.type
_entity.pdbx_description
1 polymer ?
#
loop_
_entity_poly.entity_id
_entity_poly.type
_entity_poly.pdbx_seq_one_letter_code
_entity_poly.pdbx_strand_id
1 'polypeptide(L)' 'CPGAEFGPAKRWPHYHYAELAKQLIDEGYQVVLFGSAKDHEAGNEILAALNTEQQAWCRNLAGETQLDQAVILIAACKA' A
#
# COMPACT_ATOMS: atom_id res chain seq x y z
N CYS A 1 0.17 1.66 5.52
CA CYS A 1 0.58 0.40 6.17
C CYS A 1 -0.66 -0.42 6.49
N PRO A 2 -0.97 -1.46 5.71
CA PRO A 2 -2.13 -2.32 5.96
C PRO A 2 -1.89 -3.32 7.11
N GLY A 3 -0.65 -3.46 7.58
CA GLY A 3 -0.31 -4.37 8.68
C GLY A 3 -0.71 -3.88 10.05
N ALA A 4 -1.37 -4.76 10.81
CA ALA A 4 -1.57 -4.58 12.25
C ALA A 4 -0.83 -5.69 13.00
N GLU A 5 0.19 -5.33 13.76
CA GLU A 5 0.87 -6.21 14.73
C GLU A 5 -0.06 -6.71 15.87
N PHE A 6 -1.26 -6.12 16.01
CA PHE A 6 -2.21 -6.38 17.11
C PHE A 6 -3.57 -6.96 16.65
N GLY A 7 -3.52 -7.95 15.74
CA GLY A 7 -4.67 -8.77 15.38
C GLY A 7 -5.64 -8.18 14.34
N PRO A 8 -6.55 -9.00 13.80
CA PRO A 8 -7.43 -8.65 12.67
C PRO A 8 -8.44 -7.53 13.00
N ALA A 9 -8.70 -7.26 14.28
CA ALA A 9 -9.69 -6.26 14.71
C ALA A 9 -9.26 -4.79 14.46
N LYS A 10 -7.96 -4.52 14.23
CA LYS A 10 -7.44 -3.17 13.91
C LYS A 10 -6.97 -3.04 12.46
N ARG A 11 -7.33 -3.99 11.60
CA ARG A 11 -6.94 -4.03 10.19
C ARG A 11 -8.14 -3.63 9.33
N TRP A 12 -8.00 -2.57 8.54
CA TRP A 12 -8.98 -2.32 7.48
C TRP A 12 -8.92 -3.49 6.49
N PRO A 13 -10.07 -4.04 6.08
CA PRO A 13 -10.09 -5.07 5.06
C PRO A 13 -9.35 -4.63 3.79
N HIS A 14 -8.63 -5.56 3.17
CA HIS A 14 -7.80 -5.31 1.98
C HIS A 14 -8.58 -4.61 0.85
N TYR A 15 -9.88 -4.91 0.69
CA TYR A 15 -10.74 -4.28 -0.31
C TYR A 15 -10.98 -2.78 -0.08
N HIS A 16 -11.04 -2.31 1.18
CA HIS A 16 -11.15 -0.87 1.46
C HIS A 16 -9.86 -0.13 1.10
N TYR A 17 -8.71 -0.77 1.33
CA TYR A 17 -7.43 -0.21 0.88
C TYR A 17 -7.31 -0.18 -0.63
N ALA A 18 -7.82 -1.20 -1.33
CA ALA A 18 -7.87 -1.20 -2.79
C ALA A 18 -8.74 -0.07 -3.35
N GLU A 19 -9.92 0.15 -2.76
CA GLU A 19 -10.81 1.23 -3.19
C GLU A 19 -10.20 2.61 -2.95
N LEU A 20 -9.56 2.83 -1.79
CA LEU A 20 -8.84 4.08 -1.51
C LEU A 20 -7.66 4.28 -2.48
N ALA A 21 -6.86 3.24 -2.71
CA ALA A 21 -5.75 3.30 -3.66
C ALA A 21 -6.26 3.65 -5.06
N LYS A 22 -7.38 3.06 -5.48
CA LYS A 22 -8.05 3.35 -6.74
C LYS A 22 -8.43 4.82 -6.87
N GLN A 23 -9.08 5.39 -5.85
CA GLN A 23 -9.48 6.80 -5.86
C GLN A 23 -8.28 7.75 -5.92
N LEU A 24 -7.25 7.50 -5.12
CA LEU A 24 -6.03 8.32 -5.12
C LEU A 24 -5.31 8.28 -6.47
N ILE A 25 -5.26 7.12 -7.12
CA ILE A 25 -4.67 6.98 -8.46
C ILE A 25 -5.49 7.73 -9.51
N ASP A 26 -6.82 7.68 -9.42
CA ASP A 26 -7.72 8.41 -10.32
C ASP A 26 -7.57 9.94 -10.17
N GLU A 27 -7.30 10.41 -8.95
CA GLU A 27 -6.93 11.80 -8.65
C GLU A 27 -5.50 12.18 -9.10
N GLY A 28 -4.74 11.24 -9.66
CA GLY A 28 -3.40 11.46 -10.21
C GLY A 28 -2.26 11.30 -9.19
N TYR A 29 -2.52 10.67 -8.04
CA TYR A 29 -1.50 10.36 -7.05
C TYR A 29 -0.87 8.99 -7.28
N GLN A 30 0.41 8.87 -6.93
CA GLN A 30 1.11 7.60 -6.89
C GLN A 30 0.96 6.97 -5.51
N VAL A 31 0.54 5.71 -5.46
CA VAL A 31 0.29 4.98 -4.21
C VAL A 31 1.43 3.99 -3.96
N VAL A 32 1.96 3.98 -2.74
CA VAL A 32 3.01 3.04 -2.34
C VAL A 32 2.57 2.31 -1.07
N LEU A 33 2.57 0.97 -1.13
CA LEU A 33 2.21 0.12 -0.01
C LEU A 33 3.46 -0.24 0.78
N PHE A 34 3.56 0.30 1.99
CA PHE A 34 4.58 -0.06 2.97
C PHE A 34 4.04 -1.08 3.97
N GLY A 35 4.91 -1.97 4.44
CA GLY A 35 4.60 -2.98 5.42
C GLY A 35 5.78 -3.90 5.69
N SER A 36 5.59 -4.82 6.62
CA SER A 36 6.53 -5.91 6.85
C SER A 36 6.39 -6.99 5.77
N ALA A 37 7.29 -7.99 5.74
CA ALA A 37 7.16 -9.12 4.83
C ALA A 37 5.83 -9.88 5.00
N LYS A 38 5.21 -9.82 6.19
CA LYS A 38 3.89 -10.42 6.45
C LYS A 38 2.74 -9.69 5.77
N ASP A 39 2.97 -8.45 5.34
CA ASP A 39 1.97 -7.60 4.67
C ASP A 39 2.10 -7.64 3.14
N HIS A 40 3.13 -8.32 2.62
CA HIS A 40 3.36 -8.43 1.19
C HIS A 40 2.18 -9.09 0.49
N GLU A 41 1.66 -10.20 1.04
CA GLU A 41 0.50 -10.90 0.48
C GLU A 41 -0.74 -9.99 0.42
N ALA A 42 -1.05 -9.27 1.50
CA ALA A 42 -2.15 -8.31 1.52
C ALA A 42 -1.95 -7.16 0.52
N GLY A 43 -0.70 -6.69 0.34
CA GLY A 43 -0.38 -5.69 -0.67
C GLY A 43 -0.56 -6.20 -2.11
N ASN A 44 -0.30 -7.48 -2.35
CA ASN A 44 -0.56 -8.11 -3.65
C ASN A 44 -2.06 -8.30 -3.90
N GLU A 45 -2.86 -8.61 -2.89
CA GLU A 45 -4.32 -8.62 -3.03
C GLU A 45 -4.87 -7.23 -3.38
N ILE A 46 -4.30 -6.17 -2.80
CA ILE A 46 -4.64 -4.78 -3.16
C ILE A 46 -4.28 -4.48 -4.61
N LEU A 47 -3.08 -4.87 -5.06
CA LEU A 47 -2.66 -4.70 -6.46
C LEU A 47 -3.54 -5.49 -7.43
N ALA A 48 -3.90 -6.73 -7.08
CA ALA A 48 -4.76 -7.58 -7.91
C ALA A 48 -6.18 -7.03 -8.05
N ALA A 49 -6.65 -6.24 -7.08
CA ALA A 49 -7.94 -5.55 -7.15
C ALA A 49 -7.90 -4.27 -8.02
N LEU A 50 -6.72 -3.80 -8.43
CA LEU A 50 -6.55 -2.65 -9.30
C LEU A 50 -6.47 -3.06 -10.78
N ASN A 51 -6.92 -2.15 -11.65
CA ASN A 51 -6.87 -2.32 -13.10
C ASN A 51 -5.42 -2.22 -13.61
N THR A 52 -5.11 -2.75 -14.80
CA THR A 52 -3.75 -2.71 -15.39
C THR A 52 -3.12 -1.32 -15.42
N GLU A 53 -3.90 -0.29 -15.75
CA GLU A 53 -3.42 1.10 -15.74
C GLU A 53 -3.09 1.59 -14.32
N GLN A 54 -3.91 1.21 -13.34
CA GLN A 54 -3.75 1.62 -11.95
C GLN A 54 -2.62 0.86 -11.24
N GLN A 55 -2.36 -0.38 -11.64
CA GLN A 55 -1.19 -1.14 -11.18
C GLN A 55 0.13 -0.45 -11.53
N ALA A 56 0.18 0.34 -12.62
CA ALA A 56 1.38 1.12 -12.93
C ALA A 56 1.65 2.25 -11.91
N TRP A 57 0.61 2.73 -11.23
CA TRP A 57 0.65 3.82 -10.25
C TRP A 57 0.62 3.33 -8.80
N CYS A 58 0.48 2.03 -8.57
CA CYS A 58 0.48 1.41 -7.25
C CYS A 58 1.70 0.49 -7.12
N ARG A 59 2.55 0.69 -6.11
CA ARG A 59 3.73 -0.15 -5.90
C ARG A 59 3.73 -0.77 -4.52
N ASN A 60 3.79 -2.09 -4.47
CA ASN A 60 4.00 -2.82 -3.23
C ASN A 60 5.49 -2.83 -2.90
N LEU A 61 5.84 -2.32 -1.71
CA LEU A 61 7.20 -2.33 -1.16
C LEU A 61 7.21 -2.99 0.24
N ALA A 62 6.15 -3.72 0.58
CA ALA A 62 6.02 -4.39 1.87
C ALA A 62 7.04 -5.52 2.00
N GLY A 63 7.92 -5.43 3.00
CA GLY A 63 9.04 -6.36 3.18
C GLY A 63 10.24 -6.13 2.25
N GLU A 64 10.14 -5.18 1.31
CA GLU A 64 11.21 -4.84 0.36
C GLU A 64 11.93 -3.53 0.72
N THR A 65 11.47 -2.82 1.77
CA THR A 65 12.06 -1.56 2.24
C THR A 65 12.60 -1.70 3.66
N GLN A 66 13.81 -1.19 3.88
CA GLN A 66 14.36 -0.98 5.23
C GLN A 66 13.77 0.29 5.84
N LEU A 67 13.77 0.40 7.17
CA LEU A 67 13.14 1.52 7.89
C LEU A 67 13.62 2.89 7.38
N ASP A 68 14.91 3.00 7.08
CA ASP A 68 15.55 4.22 6.58
C ASP A 68 15.03 4.61 5.19
N GLN A 69 14.80 3.62 4.33
CA GLN A 69 14.23 3.82 2.98
C GLN A 69 12.75 4.19 3.05
N ALA A 70 12.00 3.59 3.97
CA ALA A 70 10.59 3.92 4.19
C ALA A 70 10.44 5.36 4.69
N VAL A 71 11.30 5.83 5.60
CA VAL A 71 11.30 7.22 6.09
C VAL A 71 11.60 8.22 4.98
N ILE A 72 12.56 7.93 4.09
CA ILE A 72 12.88 8.79 2.95
C ILE A 72 11.70 8.88 1.97
N LEU A 73 11.04 7.75 1.67
CA LEU A 73 9.88 7.73 0.78
C LEU A 73 8.68 8.47 1.39
N ILE A 74 8.43 8.32 2.70
CA ILE A 74 7.37 9.07 3.40
C ILE A 74 7.67 10.58 3.38
N ALA A 75 8.93 10.98 3.57
CA ALA A 75 9.33 12.39 3.49
C ALA A 75 9.15 13.00 2.09
N ALA A 76 9.13 12.17 1.04
CA ALA A 76 8.88 12.58 -0.34
C ALA A 76 7.37 12.58 -0.71
N CYS A 77 6.51 12.00 0.12
CA CYS A 77 5.07 12.02 -0.09
C CYS A 77 4.48 13.39 0.30
N LYS A 78 3.58 13.92 -0.53
CA LYS A 78 2.76 15.08 -0.17
C LYS A 78 1.79 14.68 0.95
N ALA A 79 1.76 15.48 2.01
CA ALA A 79 0.77 15.39 3.09
C ALA A 79 -0.58 15.95 2.66
#